data_AF-A0A417HDY7-F1
#
_entry.id   AF-A0A417HDY7-F1
#
_cell.length_a   1.000
_cell.length_b   1.000
_cell.length_c   1.000
_cell.angle_alpha   90.00
_cell.angle_beta   90.00
_cell.angle_gamma   90.00
#
_symmetry.space_group_name_H-M   'P 1'
#
loop_
_entity.id
_entity.type
_entity.pdbx_description
1 polymer ?
#
loop_
_entity_poly.entity_id
_entity_poly.type
_entity_poly.pdbx_seq_one_letter_code
_entity_poly.pdbx_strand_id
1 'polypeptide(L)'
;MTRYYYGQNKVVLAARELFGWQEDYADEKYSRYTGLEIALQEDGRFSVWGDLGEEDAELLRDTKPDHKNLLPRVLGFADERTKE
;
A
#
# COMPACT_ATOMS: atom_id res chain seq x y z
N MET A 1 3.07 10.72 11.57
CA MET A 1 3.07 9.67 10.53
C MET A 1 1.95 9.96 9.53
N THR A 2 2.14 9.76 8.22
CA THR A 2 1.06 9.97 7.23
C THR A 2 0.57 8.63 6.70
N ARG A 3 -0.74 8.42 6.68
CA ARG A 3 -1.39 7.24 6.12
C ARG A 3 -2.11 7.57 4.84
N TYR A 4 -2.01 6.69 3.86
CA TYR A 4 -2.73 6.77 2.60
C TYR A 4 -3.53 5.48 2.42
N TYR A 5 -4.84 5.61 2.30
CA TYR A 5 -5.75 4.49 2.16
C TYR A 5 -6.25 4.38 0.71
N TYR A 6 -6.32 3.14 0.22
CA TYR A 6 -6.83 2.77 -1.09
C TYR A 6 -7.97 1.78 -0.86
N GLY A 7 -9.19 2.15 -1.22
CA GLY A 7 -10.35 1.27 -1.09
C GLY A 7 -10.28 0.09 -2.07
N GLN A 8 -11.15 -0.89 -1.87
CA GLN A 8 -11.18 -2.17 -2.60
C GLN A 8 -10.94 -2.05 -4.12
N ASN A 9 -11.57 -1.09 -4.78
CA ASN A 9 -11.45 -0.87 -6.24
C ASN A 9 -10.06 -0.42 -6.70
N LYS A 10 -9.23 0.10 -5.79
CA LYS A 10 -7.88 0.60 -6.04
C LYS A 10 -6.78 -0.27 -5.45
N VAL A 11 -7.13 -1.31 -4.68
CA VAL A 11 -6.16 -2.23 -4.04
C VAL A 11 -5.22 -2.83 -5.08
N VAL A 12 -5.76 -3.48 -6.12
CA VAL A 12 -4.95 -4.14 -7.16
C VAL A 12 -4.10 -3.11 -7.91
N LEU A 13 -4.63 -1.91 -8.16
CA LEU A 13 -3.91 -0.86 -8.85
C LEU A 13 -2.74 -0.31 -8.00
N ALA A 14 -2.95 -0.09 -6.70
CA ALA A 14 -1.89 0.30 -5.76
C ALA A 14 -0.84 -0.82 -5.60
N ALA A 15 -1.30 -2.07 -5.44
CA ALA A 15 -0.42 -3.23 -5.32
C ALA A 15 0.46 -3.41 -6.55
N ARG A 16 -0.08 -3.21 -7.76
CA ARG A 16 0.69 -3.29 -9.00
C ARG A 16 1.81 -2.27 -9.06
N GLU A 17 1.55 -1.02 -8.68
CA GLU A 17 2.58 0.01 -8.65
C GLU A 17 3.65 -0.27 -7.57
N LEU A 18 3.25 -0.83 -6.43
CA LEU A 18 4.15 -1.11 -5.29
C LEU A 18 4.99 -2.39 -5.46
N PHE A 19 4.40 -3.41 -6.08
CA PHE A 19 4.91 -4.78 -6.07
C PHE A 19 5.05 -5.40 -7.46
N GLY A 20 4.51 -4.79 -8.52
CA GLY A 20 4.54 -5.33 -9.89
C GLY A 20 5.93 -5.50 -10.50
N TRP A 21 6.96 -4.96 -9.86
CA TRP A 21 8.36 -5.20 -10.21
C TRP A 21 8.92 -6.53 -9.66
N GLN A 22 8.21 -7.19 -8.74
CA GLN A 22 8.61 -8.49 -8.19
C GLN A 22 8.21 -9.62 -9.15
N GLU A 23 9.09 -10.61 -9.33
CA GLU A 23 8.85 -11.72 -10.28
C GLU A 23 7.66 -12.60 -9.88
N ASP A 24 7.37 -12.70 -8.58
CA ASP A 24 6.24 -13.48 -8.03
C ASP A 24 4.95 -12.66 -7.88
N TYR A 25 4.90 -11.43 -8.41
CA TYR A 25 3.69 -10.62 -8.33
C TYR A 25 2.52 -11.23 -9.12
N ALA A 26 1.34 -11.28 -8.49
CA ALA A 26 0.09 -11.65 -9.13
C ALA A 26 -1.06 -10.81 -8.56
N ASP A 27 -1.87 -10.19 -9.42
CA ASP A 27 -3.01 -9.35 -9.02
C ASP A 27 -3.97 -10.09 -8.07
N GLU A 28 -4.19 -11.39 -8.32
CA GLU A 28 -5.08 -12.26 -7.55
C GLU A 28 -4.69 -12.36 -6.07
N LYS A 29 -3.39 -12.25 -5.73
CA LYS A 29 -2.91 -12.25 -4.35
C LYS A 29 -3.41 -11.05 -3.54
N TYR A 30 -3.76 -9.96 -4.23
CA TYR A 30 -4.17 -8.70 -3.63
C TYR A 30 -5.67 -8.45 -3.73
N SER A 31 -6.39 -9.13 -4.63
CA SER A 31 -7.86 -9.01 -4.75
C SER A 31 -8.62 -9.44 -3.49
N ARG A 32 -7.96 -10.14 -2.55
CA ARG A 32 -8.55 -10.56 -1.26
C ARG A 32 -8.71 -9.43 -0.24
N TYR A 33 -7.99 -8.31 -0.41
CA TYR A 33 -8.03 -7.22 0.56
C TYR A 33 -9.19 -6.26 0.26
N THR A 34 -9.88 -5.82 1.31
CA THR A 34 -10.93 -4.80 1.28
C THR A 34 -10.36 -3.39 1.13
N GLY A 35 -9.09 -3.22 1.48
CA GLY A 35 -8.36 -1.98 1.32
C GLY A 35 -6.85 -2.20 1.39
N LEU A 36 -6.09 -1.16 1.08
CA LEU A 36 -4.65 -1.16 1.20
C LEU A 36 -4.23 0.14 1.86
N GLU A 37 -3.32 0.08 2.82
CA GLU A 37 -2.81 1.23 3.55
C GLU A 37 -1.31 1.37 3.33
N ILE A 38 -0.87 2.59 3.04
CA ILE A 38 0.53 2.97 3.05
C ILE A 38 0.78 3.83 4.29
N ALA A 39 1.69 3.34 5.12
CA ALA A 39 2.11 3.93 6.36
C ALA A 39 3.45 4.66 6.17
N LEU A 40 3.41 5.95 5.81
CA LEU A 40 4.58 6.78 5.50
C LEU A 40 5.15 7.49 6.74
N GLN A 41 6.42 7.24 7.02
CA GLN A 41 7.21 7.89 8.05
C GLN A 41 7.77 9.23 7.58
N GLU A 42 8.11 10.12 8.52
CA GLU A 42 8.68 11.44 8.22
C GLU A 42 10.07 11.35 7.57
N ASP A 43 10.80 10.26 7.83
CA ASP A 43 12.11 9.99 7.23
C ASP A 43 12.05 9.41 5.80
N GLY A 44 10.84 9.19 5.26
CA GLY A 44 10.62 8.69 3.90
C GLY A 44 10.56 7.16 3.77
N ARG A 45 10.77 6.41 4.86
CA ARG A 45 10.40 4.99 4.93
C ARG A 45 8.89 4.82 4.95
N PHE A 46 8.42 3.70 4.41
CA PHE A 46 6.99 3.35 4.49
C PHE A 46 6.79 1.85 4.67
N SER A 47 5.67 1.46 5.26
CA SER A 47 5.14 0.09 5.22
C SER A 47 3.86 0.04 4.40
N VAL A 48 3.49 -1.17 3.97
CA VAL A 48 2.26 -1.42 3.22
C VAL A 48 1.49 -2.51 3.94
N TRP A 49 0.19 -2.26 4.15
CA TRP A 49 -0.72 -3.14 4.85
C TRP A 49 -1.92 -3.45 3.96
N GLY A 50 -2.31 -4.70 3.87
CA GLY A 50 -3.55 -5.13 3.22
C GLY A 50 -4.63 -5.30 4.27
N ASP A 51 -5.71 -4.54 4.17
CA ASP A 51 -6.87 -4.65 5.05
C ASP A 51 -7.69 -5.89 4.66
N LEU A 52 -7.96 -6.79 5.60
CA LEU A 52 -8.74 -8.01 5.38
C LEU A 52 -10.22 -7.83 5.76
N GLY A 53 -10.59 -6.64 6.27
CA GLY A 53 -11.88 -6.38 6.89
C GLY A 53 -11.88 -6.81 8.36
N GLU A 54 -12.92 -6.39 9.10
CA GLU A 54 -13.16 -6.83 10.49
C GLU A 54 -12.00 -6.55 11.47
N GLU A 55 -11.30 -5.42 11.30
CA GLU A 55 -10.15 -4.98 12.12
C GLU A 55 -8.86 -5.79 11.92
N ASP A 56 -8.83 -6.72 10.97
CA ASP A 56 -7.64 -7.48 10.59
C ASP A 56 -6.88 -6.81 9.44
N ALA A 57 -5.55 -6.76 9.56
CA ALA A 57 -4.67 -6.28 8.51
C ALA A 57 -3.40 -7.14 8.41
N GLU A 58 -2.96 -7.39 7.18
CA GLU A 58 -1.76 -8.17 6.89
C GLU A 58 -0.62 -7.24 6.45
N LEU A 59 0.57 -7.40 7.03
CA LEU A 59 1.76 -6.64 6.63
C LEU A 59 2.30 -7.19 5.30
N LEU A 60 2.09 -6.42 4.23
CA LEU A 60 2.56 -6.74 2.87
C LEU A 60 4.01 -6.32 2.62
N ARG A 61 4.42 -5.20 3.24
CA ARG A 61 5.78 -4.67 3.14
C ARG A 61 6.19 -4.04 4.45
N ASP A 62 7.30 -4.54 4.99
CA ASP A 62 7.96 -3.96 6.17
C ASP A 62 8.39 -2.50 5.96
N THR A 63 8.58 -1.77 7.05
CA THR A 63 8.92 -0.33 7.03
C THR A 63 10.32 -0.09 6.49
N LYS A 64 10.42 0.15 5.18
CA LYS A 64 11.70 0.28 4.45
C LYS A 64 11.75 1.53 3.57
N PRO A 65 12.96 2.05 3.28
CA PRO A 65 13.11 3.23 2.44
C PRO A 65 12.59 2.97 1.03
N ASP A 66 12.17 4.03 0.36
CA ASP A 66 11.74 3.95 -1.02
C ASP A 66 12.93 3.94 -1.99
N HIS A 67 13.65 2.81 -2.06
CA HIS A 67 14.76 2.65 -3.00
C HIS A 67 14.33 2.57 -4.48
N LYS A 68 13.04 2.35 -4.74
CA LYS A 68 12.51 2.10 -6.10
C LYS A 68 11.64 3.24 -6.62
N ASN A 69 11.53 4.33 -5.87
CA ASN A 69 10.72 5.49 -6.16
C ASN A 69 9.25 5.10 -6.47
N LEU A 70 8.65 4.30 -5.59
CA LEU A 70 7.30 3.75 -5.70
C LEU A 70 6.22 4.74 -5.22
N LEU A 71 6.49 5.45 -4.13
CA LEU A 71 5.56 6.38 -3.49
C LEU A 71 4.98 7.41 -4.47
N PRO A 72 5.76 8.12 -5.31
CA PRO A 72 5.18 9.11 -6.23
C PRO A 72 4.18 8.52 -7.22
N ARG A 73 4.25 7.21 -7.49
CA ARG A 73 3.34 6.51 -8.39
C ARG A 73 1.98 6.28 -7.76
N VAL A 74 1.94 6.07 -6.43
CA VAL A 74 0.73 5.66 -5.71
C VAL A 74 0.06 6.78 -4.92
N LEU A 75 0.84 7.69 -4.35
CA LEU A 75 0.32 8.73 -3.45
C LEU A 75 -0.72 9.65 -4.11
N GLY A 76 -0.67 9.80 -5.43
CA GLY A 76 -1.55 10.70 -6.17
C GLY A 76 -3.00 10.21 -6.36
N PHE A 77 -3.28 8.93 -6.10
CA PHE A 77 -4.61 8.36 -6.34
C PHE A 77 -5.22 7.68 -5.10
N ALA A 78 -4.60 7.83 -3.93
CA ALA A 78 -5.18 7.40 -2.65
C ALA A 78 -6.60 7.97 -2.48
N ASP A 79 -7.51 7.18 -1.91
CA ASP A 79 -8.88 7.62 -1.61
C ASP A 79 -8.90 8.55 -0.40
N GLU A 80 -8.12 8.22 0.62
CA GLU A 80 -8.01 9.01 1.83
C GLU A 80 -6.55 9.21 2.23
N ARG A 81 -6.30 10.37 2.84
CA ARG A 81 -5.01 10.72 3.44
C ARG A 81 -5.24 11.24 4.85
N THR A 82 -4.65 10.57 5.83
CA THR A 82 -4.73 10.95 7.23
C THR A 82 -3.33 11.25 7.75
N LYS A 83 -3.20 12.32 8.55
CA LYS A 83 -1.93 12.71 9.18
C LYS A 83 -2.10 12.60 10.70
N GLU A 84 -1.37 11.67 11.29
CA GLU A 84 -1.18 11.54 12.73
C GLU A 84 0.06 12.31 13.19
#